data_AF-A0A091F0S3-F1
#
_entry.id   AF-A0A091F0S3-F1
#
_cell.length_a   1.000
_cell.length_b   1.000
_cell.length_c   1.000
_cell.angle_alpha   90.00
_cell.angle_beta   90.00
_cell.angle_gamma   90.00
#
_symmetry.space_group_name_H-M   'P 1'
#
loop_
_entity.id
_entity.type
_entity.pdbx_description
1 polymer ?
#
loop_
_entity_poly.entity_id
_entity_poly.type
_entity_poly.pdbx_seq_one_letter_code
_entity_poly.pdbx_strand_id
1 'polypeptide(L)'
;GHITAETLMSILRDKESGICVDTEGFRTAGSMVSVLPCDPALPCVHFFTATPDPSRSVFKPFVFVAGIKPVPQVRSPTFLQDPAKQIPRFQSSVDRRHELYRRHQAALELMEQDQERGQKLLETLQELEKQGLEGMKELLEGTVTPCPEELADLFFDCVEAEMKFY
;
A
#
# COMPACT_ATOMS: atom_id res chain seq x y z
N GLY A 1 -5.10 26.29 -7.02
CA GLY A 1 -5.25 24.83 -7.12
C GLY A 1 -5.14 24.27 -5.72
N HIS A 2 -6.01 23.33 -5.35
CA HIS A 2 -5.98 22.65 -4.06
C HIS A 2 -5.41 21.25 -4.30
N ILE A 3 -4.17 20.99 -3.86
CA ILE A 3 -3.53 19.67 -4.01
C ILE A 3 -3.90 18.83 -2.79
N THR A 4 -4.58 17.71 -3.02
CA THR A 4 -4.97 16.76 -1.96
C THR A 4 -4.10 15.50 -1.99
N ALA A 5 -4.25 14.64 -0.98
CA ALA A 5 -3.62 13.32 -0.97
C ALA A 5 -4.06 12.50 -2.21
N GLU A 6 -5.35 12.53 -2.56
CA GLU A 6 -5.88 11.83 -3.73
C GLU A 6 -5.34 12.39 -5.04
N THR A 7 -5.09 13.71 -5.10
CA THR A 7 -4.44 14.31 -6.26
C THR A 7 -3.05 13.68 -6.47
N LEU A 8 -2.28 13.53 -5.39
CA LEU A 8 -0.97 12.88 -5.43
C LEU A 8 -1.07 11.38 -5.72
N MET A 9 -2.05 10.67 -5.15
CA MET A 9 -2.29 9.26 -5.45
C MET A 9 -2.62 9.06 -6.92
N SER A 10 -3.47 9.91 -7.51
CA SER A 10 -3.79 9.86 -8.94
C SER A 10 -2.56 10.07 -9.82
N ILE A 11 -1.67 11.00 -9.45
CA ILE A 11 -0.40 11.22 -10.15
C ILE A 11 0.49 9.97 -10.05
N LEU A 12 0.59 9.35 -8.87
CA LEU A 12 1.39 8.15 -8.66
C LEU A 12 0.86 6.94 -9.42
N ARG A 13 -0.43 6.92 -9.77
CA ARG A 13 -1.07 5.87 -10.59
C ARG A 13 -0.89 6.08 -12.10
N ASP A 14 -0.38 7.22 -12.54
CA ASP A 14 -0.32 7.59 -13.95
C ASP A 14 0.74 6.77 -14.70
N LYS A 15 0.26 5.79 -15.49
CA LYS A 15 1.10 4.97 -16.37
C LYS A 15 1.51 5.70 -17.65
N GLU A 16 0.67 6.61 -18.17
CA GLU A 16 0.89 7.27 -19.47
C GLU A 16 2.06 8.27 -19.40
N SER A 17 2.19 8.99 -18.29
CA SER A 17 3.35 9.87 -18.07
C SER A 17 4.63 9.13 -17.67
N GLY A 18 4.54 7.82 -17.42
CA GLY A 18 5.67 6.99 -16.98
C GLY A 18 6.00 7.11 -15.49
N ILE A 19 5.13 7.72 -14.67
CA ILE A 19 5.30 7.77 -13.21
C ILE A 19 5.07 6.37 -12.62
N CYS A 20 3.96 5.73 -12.97
CA CYS A 20 3.68 4.35 -12.62
C CYS A 20 4.28 3.42 -13.68
N VAL A 21 5.52 2.98 -13.48
CA VAL A 21 6.16 2.04 -14.41
C VAL A 21 5.70 0.61 -14.17
N ASP A 22 5.28 -0.07 -15.23
CA ASP A 22 4.88 -1.49 -15.26
C ASP A 22 5.41 -2.16 -16.54
N THR A 23 6.73 -2.29 -16.64
CA THR A 23 7.41 -2.92 -17.78
C THR A 23 8.22 -4.13 -17.33
N GLU A 24 8.51 -5.04 -18.27
CA GLU A 24 9.39 -6.19 -17.99
C GLU A 24 10.78 -5.72 -17.54
N GLY A 25 11.13 -6.01 -16.28
CA GLY A 25 12.42 -5.65 -15.68
C GLY A 25 12.43 -4.39 -14.82
N PHE A 26 11.40 -3.54 -14.90
CA PHE A 26 11.25 -2.39 -14.00
C PHE A 26 9.77 -2.13 -13.69
N ARG A 27 9.39 -2.46 -12.45
CA ARG A 27 8.05 -2.20 -11.93
C ARG A 27 8.16 -1.31 -10.71
N THR A 28 7.27 -0.33 -10.61
CA THR A 28 7.09 0.46 -9.40
C THR A 28 6.78 -0.48 -8.24
N ALA A 29 7.72 -0.66 -7.32
CA ALA A 29 7.64 -1.67 -6.27
C ALA A 29 6.66 -1.32 -5.14
N GLY A 30 6.30 -0.03 -5.04
CA GLY A 30 5.33 0.50 -4.10
C GLY A 30 5.29 2.02 -4.19
N SER A 31 4.32 2.63 -3.51
CA SER A 31 4.14 4.08 -3.50
C SER A 31 3.65 4.57 -2.14
N MET A 32 3.88 5.85 -1.88
CA MET A 32 3.56 6.49 -0.62
C MET A 32 3.06 7.91 -0.85
N VAL A 33 2.04 8.31 -0.08
CA VAL A 33 1.60 9.71 0.06
C VAL A 33 1.57 10.04 1.54
N SER A 34 1.87 11.28 1.93
CA SER A 34 1.83 11.69 3.34
C SER A 34 1.21 13.08 3.47
N VAL A 35 0.40 13.24 4.51
CA VAL A 35 -0.18 14.52 4.91
C VAL A 35 0.43 14.89 6.25
N LEU A 36 1.07 16.06 6.28
CA LEU A 36 1.77 16.59 7.45
C LEU A 36 1.07 17.89 7.88
N PRO A 37 0.14 17.83 8.85
CA PRO A 37 -0.55 19.02 9.32
C PRO A 37 0.39 20.04 9.96
N CYS A 38 0.10 21.32 9.78
CA CYS A 38 0.80 22.38 10.53
C CYS A 38 0.38 22.43 12.00
N ASP A 39 -0.84 22.00 12.31
CA ASP A 39 -1.34 21.92 13.67
C ASP A 39 -0.71 20.70 14.38
N PRO A 40 0.10 20.90 15.43
CA PRO A 40 0.73 19.80 16.15
C PRO A 40 -0.26 18.94 16.96
N ALA A 41 -1.51 19.36 17.11
CA ALA A 41 -2.56 18.55 17.71
C ALA A 41 -3.07 17.45 16.77
N LEU A 42 -2.84 17.59 15.46
CA LEU A 42 -3.26 16.60 14.45
C LEU A 42 -2.13 15.63 14.13
N PRO A 43 -2.43 14.32 13.93
CA PRO A 43 -1.42 13.35 13.55
C PRO A 43 -0.97 13.53 12.10
N CYS A 44 0.27 13.13 11.82
CA CYS A 44 0.72 12.90 10.44
C CYS A 44 0.09 11.60 9.92
N VAL A 45 -0.50 11.66 8.73
CA VAL A 45 -1.11 10.49 8.08
C VAL A 45 -0.26 10.07 6.89
N HIS A 46 0.11 8.80 6.85
CA HIS A 46 0.87 8.19 5.78
C HIS A 46 0.02 7.15 5.07
N PHE A 47 0.12 7.09 3.74
CA PHE A 47 -0.57 6.10 2.94
C PHE A 47 0.47 5.27 2.20
N PHE A 48 0.42 3.95 2.35
CA PHE A 48 1.35 3.02 1.71
C PHE A 48 0.61 2.03 0.83
N THR A 49 1.12 1.76 -0.36
CA THR A 49 0.57 0.64 -1.16
C THR A 49 0.99 -0.71 -0.58
N ALA A 50 2.26 -0.84 -0.16
CA ALA A 50 2.87 -2.12 0.24
C ALA A 50 2.75 -3.25 -0.81
N THR A 51 2.42 -2.88 -2.04
CA THR A 51 2.29 -3.73 -3.23
C THR A 51 2.78 -2.93 -4.45
N PRO A 52 3.28 -3.59 -5.49
CA PRO A 52 3.76 -2.94 -6.69
C PRO A 52 2.60 -2.43 -7.56
N ASP A 53 2.90 -1.64 -8.59
CA ASP A 53 1.90 -1.05 -9.50
C ASP A 53 0.83 -0.26 -8.72
N PRO A 54 1.11 1.00 -8.34
CA PRO A 54 0.14 1.83 -7.63
C PRO A 54 -1.18 1.95 -8.39
N SER A 55 -1.22 1.85 -9.73
CA SER A 55 -2.47 1.91 -10.50
C SER A 55 -3.43 0.76 -10.17
N ARG A 56 -2.91 -0.38 -9.70
CA ARG A 56 -3.69 -1.58 -9.32
C ARG A 56 -3.60 -1.91 -7.82
N SER A 57 -3.00 -1.02 -7.03
CA SER A 57 -2.83 -1.19 -5.58
C SER A 57 -3.78 -0.32 -4.76
N VAL A 58 -3.86 -0.63 -3.47
CA VAL A 58 -4.60 0.13 -2.45
C VAL A 58 -3.64 0.90 -1.54
N PHE A 59 -3.82 2.21 -1.44
CA PHE A 59 -3.18 3.09 -0.47
C PHE A 59 -3.81 2.90 0.92
N LYS A 60 -3.07 2.25 1.81
CA LYS A 60 -3.52 1.92 3.16
C LYS A 60 -3.05 3.00 4.13
N PRO A 61 -3.94 3.58 4.93
CA PRO A 61 -3.55 4.58 5.92
C PRO A 61 -2.70 3.96 7.04
N PHE A 62 -1.79 4.78 7.56
CA PHE A 62 -0.87 4.45 8.63
C PHE A 62 -0.56 5.74 9.41
N VAL A 63 -0.67 5.66 10.74
CA VAL A 63 -0.34 6.76 11.65
C VAL A 63 0.69 6.26 12.66
N PHE A 64 1.76 7.03 12.88
CA PHE A 64 2.76 6.68 13.88
C PHE A 64 2.22 6.93 15.29
N VAL A 65 1.70 5.89 15.92
CA VAL A 65 1.26 5.87 17.33
C VAL A 65 2.04 4.82 18.13
N ALA A 66 1.94 4.85 19.46
CA ALA A 66 2.51 3.81 20.30
C ALA A 66 1.76 2.48 20.09
N GLY A 67 2.47 1.35 20.19
CA GLY A 67 1.83 0.03 20.17
C GLY A 67 1.40 -0.46 18.79
N ILE A 68 1.98 0.05 17.69
CA ILE A 68 1.67 -0.40 16.31
C ILE A 68 1.63 -1.93 16.23
N LYS A 69 0.52 -2.44 15.69
CA LYS A 69 0.33 -3.86 15.44
C LYS A 69 1.29 -4.35 14.36
N PRO A 70 2.10 -5.39 14.63
CA PRO A 70 2.99 -5.95 13.61
C PRO A 70 2.22 -6.50 12.42
N VAL A 71 2.69 -6.22 11.21
CA VAL A 71 2.08 -6.69 9.96
C VAL A 71 3.06 -7.61 9.21
N PRO A 72 3.21 -8.88 9.62
CA PRO A 72 4.16 -9.82 9.01
C PRO A 72 3.88 -10.09 7.52
N GLN A 73 2.65 -9.89 7.05
CA GLN A 73 2.21 -10.14 5.68
C GLN A 73 2.88 -9.22 4.65
N VAL A 74 3.35 -8.05 5.10
CA VAL A 74 4.11 -7.08 4.28
C VAL A 74 5.62 -7.17 4.50
N ARG A 75 6.09 -8.14 5.29
CA ARG A 75 7.51 -8.31 5.60
C ARG A 75 8.15 -9.32 4.66
N SER A 76 9.21 -8.90 3.95
CA SER A 76 9.99 -9.82 3.13
C SER A 76 10.61 -10.96 3.96
N PRO A 77 10.73 -12.17 3.38
CA PRO A 77 11.40 -13.29 4.03
C PRO A 77 12.87 -12.97 4.30
N THR A 78 13.41 -13.53 5.39
CA THR A 78 14.82 -13.46 5.74
C THR A 78 15.52 -14.75 5.36
N PHE A 79 16.71 -14.65 4.77
CA PHE A 79 17.50 -15.80 4.33
C PHE A 79 18.78 -15.89 5.16
N LEU A 80 19.09 -17.08 5.68
CA LEU A 80 20.35 -17.34 6.40
C LEU A 80 21.56 -17.09 5.50
N GLN A 81 21.51 -17.64 4.29
CA GLN A 81 22.51 -17.46 3.24
C GLN A 81 22.02 -16.44 2.22
N ASP A 82 21.76 -15.21 2.66
CA ASP A 82 21.26 -14.16 1.78
C ASP A 82 22.30 -13.81 0.67
N PRO A 83 21.98 -13.98 -0.63
CA PRO A 83 22.93 -13.70 -1.71
C PRO A 83 23.42 -12.24 -1.76
N ALA A 84 22.66 -11.29 -1.19
CA ALA A 84 23.08 -9.89 -1.08
C ALA A 84 24.15 -9.68 0.02
N LYS A 85 24.26 -10.62 0.96
CA LYS A 85 25.22 -10.58 2.09
C LYS A 85 26.45 -11.47 1.87
N GLN A 86 26.40 -12.39 0.91
CA GLN A 86 27.54 -13.26 0.55
C GLN A 86 28.56 -12.53 -0.34
N ILE A 87 29.83 -12.95 -0.31
CA ILE A 87 30.89 -12.43 -1.18
C ILE A 87 31.43 -13.60 -2.03
N PRO A 88 31.44 -13.49 -3.38
CA PRO A 88 30.90 -12.39 -4.18
C PRO A 88 29.36 -12.25 -4.07
N ARG A 89 28.85 -11.02 -4.21
CA ARG A 89 27.40 -10.72 -4.07
C ARG A 89 26.61 -11.22 -5.27
N PHE A 90 25.33 -11.52 -5.03
CA PHE A 90 24.31 -11.82 -6.06
C PHE A 90 24.67 -12.99 -7.00
N GLN A 91 25.41 -13.99 -6.51
CA GLN A 91 25.70 -15.21 -7.28
C GLN A 91 24.48 -16.11 -7.48
N SER A 92 23.43 -15.90 -6.69
CA SER A 92 22.13 -16.55 -6.81
C SER A 92 21.02 -15.55 -6.49
N SER A 93 19.80 -15.86 -6.91
CA SER A 93 18.60 -15.09 -6.60
C SER A 93 17.72 -15.83 -5.60
N VAL A 94 16.98 -15.06 -4.80
CA VAL A 94 15.97 -15.58 -3.87
C VAL A 94 14.69 -14.78 -4.06
N ASP A 95 13.55 -15.42 -3.84
CA ASP A 95 12.26 -14.73 -3.89
C ASP A 95 12.03 -13.90 -2.63
N ARG A 96 12.10 -12.57 -2.76
CA ARG A 96 11.92 -11.62 -1.65
C ARG A 96 10.48 -11.12 -1.49
N ARG A 97 9.55 -11.62 -2.30
CA ARG A 97 8.14 -11.19 -2.25
C ARG A 97 7.51 -11.64 -0.93
N HIS A 98 6.97 -10.69 -0.18
CA HIS A 98 6.18 -10.98 1.02
C HIS A 98 4.82 -11.58 0.63
N GLU A 99 4.03 -12.00 1.63
CA GLU A 99 2.75 -12.69 1.37
C GLU A 99 1.78 -11.81 0.58
N LEU A 100 1.56 -10.58 1.04
CA LEU A 100 0.65 -9.64 0.36
C LEU A 100 1.06 -9.41 -1.10
N TYR A 101 2.37 -9.25 -1.40
CA TYR A 101 2.86 -9.10 -2.76
C TYR A 101 2.48 -10.30 -3.62
N ARG A 102 2.69 -11.53 -3.11
CA ARG A 102 2.41 -12.75 -3.87
C ARG A 102 0.92 -12.88 -4.19
N ARG A 103 0.03 -12.56 -3.24
CA ARG A 103 -1.41 -12.55 -3.48
C ARG A 103 -1.82 -11.47 -4.47
N HIS A 104 -1.28 -10.27 -4.32
CA HIS A 104 -1.50 -9.17 -5.25
C HIS A 104 -1.11 -9.58 -6.67
N GLN A 105 0.09 -10.15 -6.87
CA GLN A 105 0.53 -10.60 -8.19
C GLN A 105 -0.40 -11.69 -8.77
N ALA A 106 -0.80 -12.69 -7.98
CA ALA A 106 -1.72 -13.72 -8.44
C ALA A 106 -3.09 -13.14 -8.81
N ALA A 107 -3.59 -12.18 -8.04
CA ALA A 107 -4.81 -11.46 -8.37
C ALA A 107 -4.66 -10.68 -9.69
N LEU A 108 -3.54 -9.99 -9.91
CA LEU A 108 -3.30 -9.27 -11.17
C LEU A 108 -3.34 -10.20 -12.40
N GLU A 109 -2.71 -11.36 -12.28
CA GLU A 109 -2.68 -12.40 -13.33
C GLU A 109 -4.10 -12.93 -13.63
N LEU A 110 -4.94 -13.09 -12.60
CA LEU A 110 -6.36 -13.49 -12.78
C LEU A 110 -7.21 -12.40 -13.44
N MET A 111 -7.01 -11.13 -13.07
CA MET A 111 -7.73 -10.00 -13.67
C MET A 111 -7.45 -9.87 -15.19
N GLU A 112 -6.26 -10.26 -15.64
CA GLU A 112 -5.88 -10.25 -17.06
C GLU A 112 -6.56 -11.38 -17.85
N GLN A 113 -6.89 -12.49 -17.18
CA GLN A 113 -7.58 -13.63 -17.77
C GLN A 113 -9.10 -13.47 -17.77
N ASP A 114 -9.65 -12.78 -16.77
CA ASP A 114 -11.09 -12.54 -16.58
C ASP A 114 -11.35 -11.06 -16.28
N GLN A 115 -11.74 -10.32 -17.32
CA GLN A 115 -11.96 -8.88 -17.25
C GLN A 115 -13.11 -8.50 -16.31
N GLU A 116 -14.19 -9.29 -16.26
CA GLU A 116 -15.35 -8.98 -15.43
C GLU A 116 -15.00 -9.15 -13.94
N ARG A 117 -14.40 -10.30 -13.61
CA ARG A 117 -13.92 -10.55 -12.25
C ARG A 117 -12.86 -9.54 -11.85
N GLY A 118 -11.99 -9.16 -12.78
CA GLY A 118 -10.96 -8.18 -12.51
C GLY A 118 -11.50 -6.79 -12.25
N GLN A 119 -12.46 -6.33 -13.04
CA GLN A 119 -13.13 -5.04 -12.82
C GLN A 119 -13.79 -4.99 -11.44
N LYS A 120 -14.51 -6.06 -11.05
CA LYS A 120 -15.16 -6.16 -9.74
C LYS A 120 -14.17 -6.14 -8.58
N LEU A 121 -13.02 -6.80 -8.71
CA LEU A 121 -11.96 -6.75 -7.72
C LEU A 121 -11.42 -5.32 -7.59
N LEU A 122 -11.13 -4.66 -8.71
CA LEU A 122 -10.62 -3.28 -8.70
C LEU A 122 -11.59 -2.31 -8.02
N GLU A 123 -12.88 -2.41 -8.30
CA GLU A 123 -13.92 -1.60 -7.65
C GLU A 123 -13.94 -1.84 -6.14
N THR A 124 -13.84 -3.09 -5.71
CA THR A 124 -13.80 -3.45 -4.27
C THR A 124 -12.56 -2.85 -3.58
N LEU A 125 -11.41 -2.91 -4.24
CA LEU A 125 -10.15 -2.35 -3.73
C LEU A 125 -10.19 -0.81 -3.68
N GLN A 126 -10.81 -0.16 -4.67
CA GLN A 126 -11.01 1.29 -4.69
C GLN A 126 -11.96 1.76 -3.58
N GLU A 127 -13.01 0.99 -3.30
CA GLU A 127 -13.92 1.29 -2.19
C GLU A 127 -13.21 1.15 -0.84
N LEU A 128 -12.38 0.11 -0.66
CA LEU A 128 -11.53 -0.03 0.54
C LEU A 128 -10.59 1.17 0.72
N GLU A 129 -9.93 1.62 -0.36
CA GLU A 129 -9.07 2.81 -0.35
C GLU A 129 -9.85 4.06 0.06
N LYS A 130 -11.02 4.26 -0.56
CA LYS A 130 -11.87 5.43 -0.32
C LYS A 130 -12.31 5.51 1.15
N GLN A 131 -12.71 4.40 1.74
CA GLN A 131 -13.08 4.33 3.17
C GLN A 131 -11.91 4.74 4.07
N GLY A 132 -10.70 4.24 3.78
CA GLY A 132 -9.49 4.63 4.50
C GLY A 132 -9.15 6.12 4.35
N LEU A 133 -9.33 6.68 3.15
CA LEU A 133 -9.13 8.10 2.87
C LEU A 133 -10.13 8.98 3.60
N GLU A 134 -11.42 8.64 3.58
CA GLU A 134 -12.49 9.39 4.24
C GLU A 134 -12.29 9.42 5.76
N GLY A 135 -11.99 8.27 6.38
CA GLY A 135 -11.71 8.23 7.82
C GLY A 135 -10.50 9.08 8.23
N MET A 136 -9.45 9.12 7.40
CA MET A 136 -8.29 9.97 7.66
C MET A 136 -8.55 11.45 7.41
N LYS A 137 -9.43 11.80 6.48
CA LYS A 137 -9.87 13.19 6.27
C LYS A 137 -10.65 13.70 7.47
N GLU A 138 -11.61 12.93 7.97
CA GLU A 138 -12.38 13.27 9.16
C GLU A 138 -11.47 13.48 10.38
N LEU A 139 -10.47 12.60 10.54
CA LEU A 139 -9.44 12.76 11.56
C LEU A 139 -8.65 14.07 11.41
N LEU A 140 -8.24 14.41 10.19
CA LEU A 140 -7.47 15.62 9.88
C LEU A 140 -8.30 16.91 9.95
N GLU A 141 -9.61 16.83 9.73
CA GLU A 141 -10.55 17.93 9.92
C GLU A 141 -10.94 18.13 11.39
N GLY A 142 -10.51 17.22 12.28
CA GLY A 142 -10.83 17.25 13.70
C GLY A 142 -12.28 16.91 14.02
N THR A 143 -13.01 16.30 13.07
CA THR A 143 -14.39 15.86 13.28
C THR A 143 -14.46 14.56 14.07
N VAL A 144 -13.38 13.77 14.04
CA VAL A 144 -13.22 12.53 14.80
C VAL A 144 -12.02 12.64 15.73
N THR A 145 -12.19 12.20 16.98
CA THR A 145 -11.08 12.14 17.94
C THR A 145 -10.24 10.88 17.67
N PRO A 146 -8.90 11.00 17.56
CA PRO A 146 -8.03 9.84 17.35
C PRO A 146 -8.15 8.84 18.50
N CYS A 147 -8.47 7.60 18.18
CA CYS A 147 -8.39 6.46 19.09
C CYS A 147 -7.03 5.75 18.86
N PRO A 148 -6.06 5.83 19.80
CA PRO A 148 -4.72 5.28 19.58
C PRO A 148 -4.72 3.78 19.26
N GLU A 149 -5.61 3.00 19.88
CA GLU A 149 -5.73 1.56 19.65
C GLU A 149 -6.21 1.25 18.23
N GLU A 150 -7.22 1.98 17.73
CA GLU A 150 -7.71 1.83 16.36
C GLU A 150 -6.65 2.25 15.35
N LEU A 151 -5.95 3.35 15.60
CA LEU A 151 -4.86 3.83 14.74
C LEU A 151 -3.67 2.85 14.70
N ALA A 152 -3.40 2.14 15.81
CA ALA A 152 -2.35 1.14 15.89
C ALA A 152 -2.66 -0.12 15.07
N ASP A 153 -3.95 -0.45 14.93
CA ASP A 153 -4.44 -1.63 14.20
C ASP A 153 -4.77 -1.31 12.73
N LEU A 154 -5.03 -0.04 12.40
CA LEU A 154 -5.51 0.43 11.10
C LEU A 154 -4.79 -0.18 9.90
N PHE A 155 -3.46 -0.10 9.85
CA PHE A 155 -2.70 -0.61 8.71
C PHE A 155 -2.76 -2.14 8.61
N PHE A 156 -2.75 -2.84 9.74
CA PHE A 156 -2.93 -4.30 9.77
C PHE A 156 -4.29 -4.69 9.22
N ASP A 157 -5.35 -4.00 9.67
CA ASP A 157 -6.72 -4.30 9.26
C ASP A 157 -6.93 -4.04 7.76
N CYS A 158 -6.34 -2.97 7.21
CA CYS A 158 -6.36 -2.71 5.78
C CYS A 158 -5.60 -3.79 4.97
N VAL A 159 -4.46 -4.26 5.45
CA VAL A 159 -3.71 -5.36 4.81
C VAL A 159 -4.52 -6.67 4.84
N GLU A 160 -5.14 -6.99 5.97
CA GLU A 160 -5.99 -8.18 6.10
C GLU A 160 -7.23 -8.11 5.22
N ALA A 161 -7.88 -6.93 5.13
CA ALA A 161 -9.02 -6.72 4.25
C ALA A 161 -8.63 -6.93 2.78
N GLU A 162 -7.55 -6.29 2.33
CA GLU A 162 -7.04 -6.46 0.97
C GLU A 162 -6.73 -7.93 0.66
N MET A 163 -6.05 -8.63 1.58
CA MET A 163 -5.71 -10.05 1.40
C MET A 163 -6.93 -10.99 1.33
N LYS A 164 -8.08 -10.59 1.88
CA LYS A 164 -9.34 -11.34 1.80
C LYS A 164 -10.05 -11.13 0.46
N PHE A 165 -9.78 -10.01 -0.22
CA PHE A 165 -10.37 -9.72 -1.53
C PHE A 165 -9.62 -10.40 -2.68
N TYR A 166 -8.33 -10.72 -2.49
CA TYR A 166 -7.53 -11.56 -3.39
C TYR A 166 -7.92 -13.04 -3.32
#